data_AF-A0A2P5EHZ8-F1
#
_entry.id   AF-A0A2P5EHZ8-F1
#
_cell.length_a   1.000
_cell.length_b   1.000
_cell.length_c   1.000
_cell.angle_alpha   90.00
_cell.angle_beta   90.00
_cell.angle_gamma   90.00
#
_symmetry.space_group_name_H-M   'P 1'
#
loop_
_entity.id
_entity.type
_entity.pdbx_description
1 polymer ?
#
loop_
_entity_poly.entity_id
_entity_poly.type
_entity_poly.pdbx_seq_one_letter_code
_entity_poly.pdbx_strand_id
1 'polypeptide(L)'
;MACPHVAGATAYVKTFHPNWSPSSIKSSLMTTALLMKNTRNSNREFDYGSGHVNPVHAINPGLVYESLGEDYLKYLCSIGYDETRIRLITEYNSSCPKGSDKGSAKDLNYPSMAAEVPQGELFSIKFHRRVKNVGHANSTYKAKIFSSSQADIKIVPEMLSLKHCIRRSLSM
;
A
#
# COMPACT_ATOMS: atom_id res chain seq x y z
N MET A 1 12.03 10.83 -17.36
CA MET A 1 11.54 9.77 -18.28
C MET A 1 10.97 8.52 -17.60
N ALA A 2 11.07 8.34 -16.27
CA ALA A 2 10.51 7.16 -15.58
C ALA A 2 8.97 7.17 -15.45
N CYS A 3 8.35 8.34 -15.18
CA CYS A 3 6.90 8.49 -15.03
C CYS A 3 6.08 7.86 -16.19
N PRO A 4 6.35 8.14 -17.49
CA PRO A 4 5.58 7.53 -18.57
C PRO A 4 5.74 6.00 -18.67
N HIS A 5 6.88 5.44 -18.24
CA HIS A 5 7.05 3.99 -18.17
C HIS A 5 6.14 3.37 -17.11
N VAL A 6 6.05 3.99 -15.94
CA VAL A 6 5.13 3.54 -14.87
C VAL A 6 3.67 3.73 -15.30
N ALA A 7 3.34 4.80 -16.02
CA ALA A 7 2.01 4.99 -16.60
C ALA A 7 1.66 3.88 -17.61
N GLY A 8 2.59 3.53 -18.51
CA GLY A 8 2.43 2.40 -19.44
C GLY A 8 2.26 1.06 -18.70
N ALA A 9 3.06 0.80 -17.68
CA ALA A 9 2.92 -0.40 -16.83
C ALA A 9 1.56 -0.43 -16.09
N THR A 10 1.09 0.72 -15.62
CA THR A 10 -0.22 0.87 -14.97
C THR A 10 -1.35 0.54 -15.95
N ALA A 11 -1.29 1.09 -17.17
CA ALA A 11 -2.24 0.79 -18.23
C ALA A 11 -2.22 -0.71 -18.61
N TYR A 12 -1.03 -1.30 -18.71
CA TYR A 12 -0.88 -2.74 -18.93
C TYR A 12 -1.54 -3.59 -17.84
N VAL A 13 -1.34 -3.28 -16.55
CA VAL A 13 -2.02 -4.02 -15.47
C VAL A 13 -3.54 -3.81 -15.53
N LYS A 14 -4.00 -2.60 -15.86
CA LYS A 14 -5.43 -2.28 -15.97
C LYS A 14 -6.15 -3.08 -17.06
N THR A 15 -5.49 -3.45 -18.16
CA THR A 15 -6.13 -4.26 -19.22
C THR A 15 -6.45 -5.67 -18.74
N PHE A 16 -5.63 -6.26 -17.85
CA PHE A 16 -5.88 -7.56 -17.23
C PHE A 16 -6.83 -7.48 -16.04
N HIS A 17 -6.88 -6.31 -15.37
CA HIS A 17 -7.75 -6.07 -14.21
C HIS A 17 -8.60 -4.81 -14.36
N PRO A 18 -9.60 -4.79 -15.26
CA PRO A 18 -10.39 -3.58 -15.55
C PRO A 18 -11.11 -3.01 -14.32
N ASN A 19 -11.46 -3.87 -13.36
CA ASN A 19 -12.22 -3.50 -12.16
C ASN A 19 -11.35 -3.10 -10.97
N TRP A 20 -10.01 -3.18 -11.07
CA TRP A 20 -9.15 -2.80 -9.95
C TRP A 20 -9.16 -1.29 -9.71
N SER A 21 -9.19 -0.93 -8.43
CA SER A 21 -9.00 0.44 -7.98
C SER A 21 -7.57 0.94 -8.30
N PRO A 22 -7.37 2.27 -8.40
CA PRO A 22 -6.03 2.83 -8.56
C PRO A 22 -5.04 2.37 -7.46
N SER A 23 -5.53 2.24 -6.22
CA SER A 23 -4.72 1.74 -5.09
C SER A 23 -4.32 0.28 -5.24
N SER A 24 -5.19 -0.57 -5.78
CA SER A 24 -4.87 -1.98 -6.05
C SER A 24 -3.79 -2.14 -7.12
N ILE A 25 -3.84 -1.34 -8.20
CA ILE A 25 -2.81 -1.36 -9.26
C ILE A 25 -1.49 -0.83 -8.74
N LYS A 26 -1.51 0.27 -7.98
CA LYS A 26 -0.33 0.78 -7.30
C LYS A 26 0.27 -0.27 -6.37
N SER A 27 -0.57 -0.96 -5.59
CA SER A 27 -0.12 -2.03 -4.72
C SER A 27 0.53 -3.18 -5.49
N SER A 28 -0.03 -3.59 -6.63
CA SER A 28 0.56 -4.69 -7.39
C SER A 28 1.93 -4.31 -7.93
N LEU A 29 2.06 -3.13 -8.54
CA LEU A 29 3.35 -2.63 -9.05
C LEU A 29 4.41 -2.51 -7.96
N MET A 30 4.03 -2.08 -6.75
CA MET A 30 4.97 -1.91 -5.62
C MET A 30 5.37 -3.25 -5.01
N THR A 31 4.42 -4.16 -4.74
CA THR A 31 4.69 -5.43 -4.04
C THR A 31 5.38 -6.47 -4.92
N THR A 32 5.29 -6.35 -6.24
CA THR A 32 6.00 -7.21 -7.19
C THR A 32 7.26 -6.57 -7.76
N ALA A 33 7.65 -5.38 -7.27
CA ALA A 33 8.88 -4.72 -7.71
C ALA A 33 10.11 -5.58 -7.37
N LEU A 34 11.14 -5.50 -8.22
CA LEU A 34 12.42 -6.14 -7.99
C LEU A 34 13.24 -5.30 -7.01
N LEU A 35 13.77 -5.95 -5.98
CA LEU A 35 14.64 -5.33 -4.98
C LEU A 35 15.86 -4.70 -5.67
N MET A 36 16.11 -3.43 -5.39
CA MET A 36 17.29 -2.72 -5.87
C MET A 36 18.45 -2.90 -4.90
N LYS A 37 19.68 -2.96 -5.44
CA LYS A 37 20.89 -3.03 -4.61
C LYS A 37 21.22 -1.64 -4.05
N ASN A 38 21.64 -1.61 -2.79
CA ASN A 38 21.98 -0.37 -2.07
C ASN A 38 23.34 0.22 -2.47
N THR A 39 24.08 -0.41 -3.39
CA THR A 39 25.45 -0.04 -3.75
C THR A 39 25.57 1.35 -4.39
N ARG A 40 24.48 1.90 -4.95
CA ARG A 40 24.44 3.24 -5.55
C ARG A 40 23.36 4.16 -4.96
N ASN A 41 22.56 3.66 -4.02
CA ASN A 41 21.40 4.36 -3.47
C ASN A 41 21.53 4.42 -1.95
N SER A 42 22.25 5.43 -1.46
CA SER A 42 22.56 5.57 -0.03
C SER A 42 21.32 5.78 0.82
N ASN A 43 20.26 6.42 0.29
CA ASN A 43 19.02 6.66 1.01
C ASN A 43 17.98 5.54 0.78
N ARG A 44 18.35 4.47 0.07
CA ARG A 44 17.60 3.22 -0.06
C ARG A 44 16.15 3.43 -0.50
N GLU A 45 15.18 3.09 0.35
CA GLU A 45 13.75 3.20 0.06
C GLU A 45 13.30 4.65 -0.17
N PHE A 46 14.04 5.66 0.33
CA PHE A 46 13.77 7.05 0.01
C PHE A 46 14.22 7.46 -1.41
N ASP A 47 15.15 6.71 -2.02
CA ASP A 47 15.58 6.93 -3.40
C ASP A 47 14.71 6.18 -4.42
N TYR A 48 14.38 4.90 -4.15
CA TYR A 48 13.72 4.01 -5.11
C TYR A 48 12.38 3.39 -4.65
N GLY A 49 11.90 3.72 -3.46
CA GLY A 49 10.67 3.14 -2.92
C GLY A 49 10.74 1.62 -2.80
N SER A 50 9.79 0.92 -3.43
CA SER A 50 9.73 -0.55 -3.42
C SER A 50 10.73 -1.22 -4.37
N GLY A 51 11.37 -0.47 -5.26
CA GLY A 51 12.38 -0.98 -6.19
C GLY A 51 12.00 -0.83 -7.67
N HIS A 52 12.58 -1.67 -8.52
CA HIS A 52 12.42 -1.58 -9.97
C HIS A 52 11.12 -2.25 -10.42
N VAL A 53 10.32 -1.56 -11.22
CA VAL A 53 9.00 -2.05 -11.66
C VAL A 53 9.11 -3.36 -12.45
N ASN A 54 8.18 -4.29 -12.21
CA ASN A 54 8.08 -5.57 -12.91
C ASN A 54 6.63 -5.77 -13.42
N PRO A 55 6.28 -5.24 -14.60
CA PRO A 55 4.91 -5.25 -15.10
C PRO A 55 4.35 -6.67 -15.29
N VAL A 56 5.21 -7.63 -15.66
CA VAL A 56 4.81 -9.03 -15.91
C VAL A 56 4.35 -9.73 -14.63
N HIS A 57 4.97 -9.44 -13.48
CA HIS A 57 4.52 -10.00 -12.21
C HIS A 57 3.35 -9.21 -11.62
N ALA A 58 3.24 -7.92 -11.91
CA ALA A 58 2.22 -7.04 -11.37
C ALA A 58 0.78 -7.39 -11.81
N ILE A 59 0.61 -8.20 -12.86
CA ILE A 59 -0.71 -8.73 -13.24
C ILE A 59 -1.17 -9.88 -12.32
N ASN A 60 -0.30 -10.52 -11.54
CA ASN A 60 -0.69 -11.60 -10.63
C ASN A 60 0.05 -11.46 -9.27
N PRO A 61 -0.22 -10.41 -8.49
CA PRO A 61 0.50 -10.12 -7.25
C PRO A 61 0.11 -11.03 -6.07
N GLY A 62 -0.95 -11.83 -6.20
CA GLY A 62 -1.53 -12.64 -5.12
C GLY A 62 -2.33 -11.82 -4.11
N LEU A 63 -1.70 -10.80 -3.51
CA LEU A 63 -2.30 -9.89 -2.53
C LEU A 63 -2.16 -8.43 -2.96
N VAL A 64 -3.17 -7.61 -2.62
CA VAL A 64 -3.10 -6.16 -2.78
C VAL A 64 -3.55 -5.41 -1.52
N TYR A 65 -2.94 -4.26 -1.28
CA TYR A 65 -3.33 -3.29 -0.26
C TYR A 65 -4.29 -2.28 -0.88
N GLU A 66 -5.58 -2.59 -0.82
CA GLU A 66 -6.63 -1.72 -1.35
C GLU A 66 -6.96 -0.61 -0.34
N SER A 67 -6.96 0.64 -0.81
CA SER A 67 -7.47 1.82 -0.10
C SER A 67 -8.57 2.48 -0.92
N LEU A 68 -9.66 2.87 -0.28
CA LEU A 68 -10.82 3.52 -0.90
C LEU A 68 -10.78 5.04 -0.67
N GLY A 69 -11.66 5.79 -1.34
CA GLY A 69 -11.75 7.24 -1.18
C GLY A 69 -11.91 7.69 0.28
N GLU A 70 -12.71 6.95 1.05
CA GLU A 70 -12.90 7.20 2.49
C GLU A 70 -11.62 7.01 3.32
N ASP A 71 -10.74 6.07 2.92
CA ASP A 71 -9.46 5.87 3.62
C ASP A 71 -8.55 7.10 3.41
N TYR A 72 -8.56 7.69 2.21
CA TYR A 72 -7.82 8.92 1.92
C TYR A 72 -8.43 10.14 2.62
N LEU A 73 -9.76 10.23 2.71
CA LEU A 73 -10.42 11.28 3.49
C LEU A 73 -10.03 11.22 4.96
N LYS A 74 -10.09 10.03 5.57
CA LYS A 74 -9.63 9.80 6.95
C LYS A 74 -8.16 10.15 7.13
N TYR A 75 -7.32 9.78 6.16
CA TYR A 75 -5.90 10.15 6.14
C TYR A 75 -5.71 11.67 6.17
N LEU A 76 -6.34 12.42 5.27
CA LEU A 76 -6.25 13.89 5.22
C LEU A 76 -6.68 14.53 6.54
N CYS A 77 -7.79 14.06 7.13
CA CYS A 77 -8.24 14.51 8.44
C CYS A 77 -7.20 14.22 9.53
N SER A 78 -6.61 13.02 9.53
CA SER A 78 -5.63 12.60 10.56
C SER A 78 -4.32 13.38 10.55
N ILE A 79 -3.98 13.99 9.41
CA ILE A 79 -2.77 14.83 9.27
C ILE A 79 -3.07 16.34 9.43
N GLY A 80 -4.28 16.68 9.89
CA GLY A 80 -4.66 18.04 10.27
C GLY A 80 -5.23 18.91 9.16
N TYR A 81 -5.74 18.34 8.06
CA TYR A 81 -6.49 19.13 7.07
C TYR A 81 -7.88 19.45 7.62
N ASP A 82 -8.26 20.73 7.55
CA ASP A 82 -9.60 21.18 7.90
C ASP A 82 -10.61 20.86 6.78
N GLU A 83 -11.91 20.97 7.12
CA GLU A 83 -12.98 20.66 6.16
C GLU A 83 -12.95 21.56 4.93
N THR A 84 -12.54 22.82 5.05
CA THR A 84 -12.44 23.75 3.93
C THR A 84 -11.43 23.28 2.89
N ARG A 85 -10.23 22.88 3.31
CA ARG A 85 -9.20 22.33 2.42
C ARG A 85 -9.60 20.99 1.86
N ILE A 86 -10.24 20.14 2.66
CA ILE A 86 -10.75 18.85 2.21
C ILE A 86 -11.76 19.04 1.08
N ARG A 87 -12.73 19.95 1.22
CA ARG A 87 -13.72 20.24 0.17
C ARG A 87 -13.09 20.77 -1.12
N LEU A 88 -12.02 21.56 -1.02
CA LEU A 88 -11.24 22.01 -2.18
C LEU A 88 -10.51 20.86 -2.88
N ILE A 89 -10.01 19.88 -2.13
CA ILE A 89 -9.28 18.73 -2.69
C ILE A 89 -10.23 17.68 -3.27
N THR A 90 -11.33 17.39 -2.57
CA THR A 90 -12.27 16.35 -3.00
C THR A 90 -13.25 16.87 -4.04
N GLU A 91 -13.42 18.20 -4.16
CA GLU A 91 -14.45 18.84 -4.99
C GLU A 91 -15.89 18.44 -4.61
N TYR A 92 -16.06 17.87 -3.42
CA TYR A 92 -17.35 17.46 -2.86
C TYR A 92 -17.52 18.07 -1.46
N ASN A 93 -18.77 18.13 -0.98
CA ASN A 93 -19.08 18.48 0.42
C ASN A 93 -18.72 17.34 1.38
N SER A 94 -17.43 17.00 1.44
CA SER A 94 -16.87 16.01 2.34
C SER A 94 -16.59 16.63 3.71
N SER A 95 -16.87 15.89 4.77
CA SER A 95 -16.52 16.24 6.15
C SER A 95 -15.71 15.12 6.78
N CYS A 96 -14.96 15.45 7.84
CA CYS A 96 -14.17 14.45 8.55
C CYS A 96 -15.08 13.49 9.33
N PRO A 97 -14.98 12.16 9.11
CA PRO A 97 -15.69 11.20 9.93
C PRO A 97 -15.34 11.37 11.41
N LYS A 98 -16.31 11.14 12.31
CA LYS A 98 -16.07 11.18 13.77
C LYS A 98 -14.93 10.24 14.16
N GLY A 99 -13.96 10.75 14.91
CA GLY A 99 -12.79 9.98 15.37
C GLY A 99 -11.61 9.96 14.40
N SER A 100 -11.68 10.66 13.27
CA SER A 100 -10.54 10.78 12.33
C SER A 100 -9.35 11.55 12.91
N ASP A 101 -9.62 12.43 13.89
CA ASP A 101 -8.65 13.14 14.71
C ASP A 101 -7.76 12.21 15.56
N LYS A 102 -8.22 10.99 15.84
CA LYS A 102 -7.48 9.97 16.59
C LYS A 102 -6.62 9.07 15.69
N GLY A 103 -6.80 9.18 14.38
CA GLY A 103 -6.02 8.41 13.41
C GLY A 103 -4.60 8.96 13.26
N SER A 104 -3.75 8.21 12.55
CA SER A 104 -2.42 8.66 12.17
C SER A 104 -2.17 8.38 10.69
N ALA A 105 -1.29 9.18 10.06
CA ALA A 105 -0.83 8.98 8.69
C ALA A 105 -0.41 7.51 8.41
N LYS A 106 0.18 6.85 9.40
CA LYS A 106 0.66 5.47 9.32
C LYS A 106 -0.46 4.43 9.14
N ASP A 107 -1.70 4.76 9.47
CA ASP A 107 -2.85 3.85 9.46
C ASP A 107 -3.49 3.70 8.07
N LEU A 108 -3.09 4.52 7.10
CA LEU A 108 -3.47 4.34 5.70
C LEU A 108 -3.03 2.95 5.22
N ASN A 109 -3.92 2.25 4.53
CA ASN A 109 -3.66 0.90 4.04
C ASN A 109 -2.74 0.90 2.79
N TYR A 110 -1.47 1.23 3.03
CA TYR A 110 -0.47 1.48 2.00
C TYR A 110 0.53 0.32 1.90
N PRO A 111 1.02 -0.03 0.70
CA PRO A 111 1.95 -1.16 0.46
C PRO A 111 3.40 -0.90 0.93
N SER A 112 3.61 0.09 1.80
CA SER A 112 4.87 0.33 2.51
C SER A 112 4.60 0.86 3.91
N MET A 113 5.62 0.83 4.75
CA MET A 113 5.58 1.29 6.14
C MET A 113 6.76 2.25 6.36
N ALA A 114 6.46 3.44 6.83
CA ALA A 114 7.45 4.45 7.20
C ALA A 114 6.94 5.17 8.45
N ALA A 115 7.87 5.54 9.32
CA ALA A 115 7.58 6.34 10.49
C ALA A 115 8.82 7.14 10.87
N GLU A 116 8.58 8.37 11.30
CA GLU A 116 9.59 9.19 11.95
C GLU A 116 9.78 8.69 13.38
N VAL A 117 11.04 8.53 13.79
CA VAL A 117 11.41 8.05 15.12
C VAL A 117 12.41 9.00 15.78
N PRO A 118 12.32 9.19 17.10
CA PRO A 118 13.29 9.98 17.84
C PRO A 118 14.69 9.36 17.73
N GLN A 119 15.70 10.20 17.56
CA GLN A 119 17.09 9.74 17.45
C GLN A 119 17.63 9.35 18.83
N GLY A 120 18.14 8.13 18.97
CA GLY A 120 18.79 7.66 20.20
C GLY A 120 17.86 7.22 21.32
N GLU A 121 16.55 7.26 21.10
CA GLU A 121 15.55 6.82 22.08
C GLU A 121 14.91 5.48 21.67
N LEU A 122 14.43 4.74 22.66
CA LEU A 122 13.63 3.55 22.41
C LEU A 122 12.25 3.96 21.90
N PHE A 123 11.82 3.36 20.80
CA PHE A 123 10.51 3.59 20.20
C PHE A 123 9.77 2.28 19.97
N SER A 124 8.44 2.36 19.95
CA SER A 124 7.57 1.25 19.57
C SER A 124 6.46 1.76 18.68
N ILE A 125 6.38 1.23 17.45
CA ILE A 125 5.42 1.67 16.44
C ILE A 125 4.64 0.45 15.94
N LYS A 126 3.32 0.59 15.95
CA LYS A 126 2.40 -0.39 15.38
C LYS A 126 1.82 0.13 14.07
N PHE A 127 1.88 -0.70 13.03
CA PHE A 127 1.21 -0.49 11.75
C PHE A 127 0.07 -1.49 11.61
N HIS A 128 -1.09 -1.01 11.18
CA HIS A 128 -2.21 -1.87 10.79
C HIS A 128 -2.33 -1.90 9.28
N ARG A 129 -2.46 -3.10 8.71
CA ARG A 129 -2.65 -3.29 7.27
C ARG A 129 -3.74 -4.30 7.00
N ARG A 130 -4.44 -4.11 5.90
CA ARG A 130 -5.44 -5.03 5.35
C ARG A 130 -4.98 -5.45 3.97
N VAL A 131 -5.04 -6.74 3.69
CA VAL A 131 -4.74 -7.28 2.36
C VAL A 131 -5.98 -7.91 1.78
N LYS A 132 -6.13 -7.78 0.46
CA LYS A 132 -7.19 -8.41 -0.33
C LYS A 132 -6.57 -9.49 -1.19
N ASN A 133 -7.15 -10.70 -1.14
CA ASN A 133 -6.75 -11.80 -2.01
C ASN A 133 -7.26 -11.56 -3.43
N VAL A 134 -6.32 -11.43 -4.36
CA VAL A 134 -6.58 -11.36 -5.81
C VAL A 134 -5.95 -12.53 -6.57
N GLY A 135 -5.27 -13.44 -5.85
CA GLY A 135 -4.74 -14.70 -6.37
C GLY A 135 -5.72 -15.84 -6.20
N HIS A 136 -5.19 -17.05 -6.04
CA HIS A 136 -6.01 -18.26 -5.91
C HIS A 136 -6.82 -18.28 -4.60
N ALA A 137 -8.04 -18.83 -4.68
CA ALA A 137 -8.84 -19.12 -3.50
C ALA A 137 -8.13 -20.15 -2.60
N ASN A 138 -8.47 -20.16 -1.32
CA ASN A 138 -7.88 -21.08 -0.33
C ASN A 138 -6.34 -21.02 -0.26
N SER A 139 -5.77 -19.82 -0.33
CA SER A 139 -4.32 -19.61 -0.22
C SER A 139 -3.93 -19.26 1.21
N THR A 140 -2.81 -19.83 1.68
CA THR A 140 -2.20 -19.46 2.97
C THR A 140 -0.87 -18.79 2.71
N TYR A 141 -0.70 -17.58 3.24
CA TYR A 141 0.51 -16.78 3.13
C TYR A 141 1.23 -16.77 4.48
N LYS A 142 2.54 -17.06 4.47
CA LYS A 142 3.41 -16.94 5.66
C LYS A 142 4.27 -15.70 5.53
N ALA A 143 4.21 -14.82 6.53
CA ALA A 143 5.02 -13.62 6.58
C ALA A 143 6.50 -13.99 6.76
N LYS A 144 7.37 -13.29 6.03
CA LYS A 144 8.83 -13.42 6.16
C LYS A 144 9.42 -12.04 6.39
N ILE A 145 10.21 -11.92 7.44
CA ILE A 145 10.93 -10.69 7.80
C ILE A 145 12.36 -10.84 7.32
N PHE A 146 12.83 -9.87 6.56
CA PHE A 146 14.26 -9.72 6.27
C PHE A 146 14.80 -8.75 7.30
N SER A 147 15.48 -9.30 8.32
CA SER A 147 15.94 -8.54 9.49
C SER A 147 16.97 -7.48 9.09
N SER A 148 16.85 -6.29 9.70
CA SER A 148 17.96 -5.36 9.86
C SER A 148 18.40 -5.39 11.33
N SER A 149 19.69 -5.20 11.60
CA SER A 149 20.26 -5.20 12.95
C SER A 149 19.81 -3.99 13.81
N GLN A 150 18.91 -3.15 13.29
CA GLN A 150 18.58 -1.83 13.85
C GLN A 150 17.20 -1.77 14.51
N ALA A 151 16.31 -2.74 14.26
CA ALA A 151 14.98 -2.77 14.86
C ALA A 151 14.47 -4.21 15.01
N ASP A 152 13.77 -4.49 16.11
CA ASP A 152 13.01 -5.73 16.29
C ASP A 152 11.64 -5.59 15.61
N ILE A 153 11.32 -6.52 14.71
CA ILE A 153 10.10 -6.48 13.90
C ILE A 153 9.29 -7.73 14.20
N LYS A 154 8.03 -7.53 14.59
CA LYS A 154 7.07 -8.61 14.84
C LYS A 154 5.81 -8.42 14.00
N ILE A 155 5.35 -9.50 13.37
CA ILE A 155 4.13 -9.52 12.56
C ILE A 155 3.09 -10.39 13.28
N VAL A 156 1.86 -9.88 13.40
CA VAL A 156 0.74 -10.62 14.00
C VAL A 156 -0.51 -10.42 13.13
N PRO A 157 -1.14 -11.50 12.62
CA PRO A 157 -0.69 -12.90 12.65
C PRO A 157 0.45 -13.17 11.65
N GLU A 158 1.31 -14.15 11.93
CA GLU A 158 2.39 -14.57 11.01
C GLU A 158 1.87 -15.35 9.79
N MET A 159 0.67 -15.93 9.88
CA MET A 159 0.02 -16.65 8.80
C MET A 159 -1.34 -16.06 8.49
N LEU A 160 -1.63 -15.87 7.21
CA LEU A 160 -2.92 -15.40 6.71
C LEU A 160 -3.52 -16.46 5.81
N SER A 161 -4.61 -17.10 6.27
CA SER A 161 -5.40 -18.06 5.50
C SER A 161 -6.59 -17.35 4.86
N LEU A 162 -6.65 -17.34 3.53
CA LEU A 162 -7.65 -16.59 2.77
C LEU A 162 -8.51 -17.56 1.95
N LYS A 163 -9.76 -17.76 2.38
CA LYS A 163 -10.70 -18.73 1.79
C LYS A 163 -11.26 -18.28 0.44
N HIS A 164 -11.52 -16.99 0.26
CA HIS A 164 -12.19 -16.47 -0.94
C HIS A 164 -11.21 -15.77 -1.90
N CYS A 165 -11.41 -16.01 -3.20
CA CYS A 165 -10.94 -15.14 -4.28
C CYS A 165 -12.14 -14.31 -4.75
N ILE A 166 -12.05 -12.98 -4.73
CA ILE A 166 -13.11 -12.15 -5.32
C ILE A 166 -12.87 -12.10 -6.83
N ARG A 167 -13.24 -13.19 -7.52
CA ARG A 167 -13.43 -13.18 -8.98
C ARG A 167 -14.85 -12.67 -9.23
N ARG A 168 -15.02 -11.38 -9.45
CA ARG A 168 -16.24 -10.88 -10.10
C ARG A 168 -16.06 -11.08 -11.60
N SER A 169 -16.42 -12.26 -12.10
CA SER A 169 -16.53 -12.51 -13.53
C SER A 169 -17.66 -11.65 -14.10
N LEU A 170 -17.35 -10.76 -15.03
CA LEU A 170 -18.35 -10.22 -15.95
C LEU A 170 -18.66 -11.35 -16.93
N SER A 171 -19.83 -11.97 -16.79
CA SER A 171 -20.47 -12.66 -17.90
C SER A 171 -20.93 -11.59 -18.90
N MET A 172 -20.47 -11.68 -20.15
CA MET A 172 -21.20 -11.10 -21.28
C MET A 172 -22.48 -11.91 -21.52
#